data_AF-C5EZ94-F1
#
_entry.id   AF-C5EZ94-F1
#
_cell.length_a   1.000
_cell.length_b   1.000
_cell.length_c   1.000
_cell.angle_alpha   90.00
_cell.angle_beta   90.00
_cell.angle_gamma   90.00
#
_symmetry.space_group_name_H-M   'P 1'
#
loop_
_entity.id
_entity.type
_entity.pdbx_description
1 polymer ?
#
loop_
_entity_poly.entity_id
_entity_poly.type
_entity_poly.pdbx_seq_one_letter_code
_entity_poly.pdbx_strand_id
1 'polypeptide(L)'
;MNENIQSIKNTILRYINQDSVCLEIAPGSGDMVLALIDFVKYFYTVDPSLVSLEFEKANNLQHIQAFFNYKTIKETLQHKVNFILFRHLLEHINTPLNFLKDVVDLIENNGIIYIEVPNIEEFIKHKRFYEIFNDHCGYYQKNTLINTLENLGCTFLDEIFLYRGQHMGLFFQKKENPIIKKQCDFIIYPNLNNLFNENIILLNQLIQPYKDIAIYGAGAHGNTIATFLNQENLQNIKKCFDLDKRKQGQYLQNSAIQIVEPNKQNFTDIDCIIIAAPLYEEEVQHSLRERGFKGNIILTEKEIKSQKNNQYKVSTNS
;
A
#
# COMPACT_ATOMS: atom_id res chain seq x y z
N MET A 1 7.06 16.74 -0.60
CA MET A 1 7.25 15.39 -0.02
C MET A 1 6.03 15.09 0.84
N ASN A 2 5.36 13.95 0.62
CA ASN A 2 4.14 13.54 1.33
C ASN A 2 4.39 13.44 2.85
N GLU A 3 3.41 13.78 3.70
CA GLU A 3 3.50 13.70 5.16
C GLU A 3 3.91 12.30 5.66
N ASN A 4 3.43 11.24 5.02
CA ASN A 4 3.81 9.87 5.36
C ASN A 4 5.31 9.63 5.10
N ILE A 5 5.82 10.07 3.94
CA ILE A 5 7.25 9.95 3.61
C ILE A 5 8.12 10.76 4.58
N GLN A 6 7.66 11.94 5.03
CA GLN A 6 8.34 12.71 6.07
C GLN A 6 8.36 11.98 7.41
N SER A 7 7.23 11.37 7.80
CA SER A 7 7.12 10.58 9.03
C SER A 7 8.09 9.39 9.01
N ILE A 8 8.11 8.63 7.90
CA ILE A 8 9.04 7.50 7.71
C ILE A 8 10.48 8.00 7.79
N LYS A 9 10.84 9.04 7.03
CA LYS A 9 12.18 9.64 7.05
C LYS A 9 12.63 10.01 8.47
N ASN A 10 11.80 10.75 9.21
CA ASN A 10 12.16 11.23 10.54
C ASN A 10 12.41 10.08 11.53
N THR A 11 11.69 8.98 11.40
CA THR A 11 11.91 7.78 12.22
C THR A 11 13.17 7.04 11.76
N ILE A 12 13.38 6.86 10.45
CA ILE A 12 14.59 6.23 9.90
C ILE A 12 15.85 6.97 10.34
N LEU A 13 15.84 8.31 10.35
CA LEU A 13 16.99 9.14 10.74
C LEU A 13 17.46 8.92 12.19
N ARG A 14 16.69 8.24 13.04
CA ARG A 14 17.14 7.80 14.38
C ARG A 14 18.09 6.61 14.33
N TYR A 15 18.12 5.89 13.22
CA TYR A 15 18.80 4.61 13.02
C TYR A 15 19.94 4.67 11.99
N ILE A 16 20.06 5.77 11.25
CA ILE A 16 21.10 5.98 10.24
C ILE A 16 21.89 7.26 10.52
N ASN A 17 23.08 7.35 9.95
CA ASN A 17 23.94 8.52 10.00
C ASN A 17 24.80 8.60 8.73
N GLN A 18 25.70 9.59 8.65
CA GLN A 18 26.55 9.83 7.48
C GLN A 18 27.52 8.68 7.13
N ASP A 19 27.73 7.71 8.02
CA ASP A 19 28.50 6.49 7.74
C ASP A 19 27.62 5.30 7.31
N SER A 20 26.29 5.45 7.34
CA SER A 20 25.35 4.39 6.97
C SER A 20 25.42 4.03 5.49
N VAL A 21 25.25 2.74 5.21
CA VAL A 21 25.13 2.19 3.87
C VAL A 21 23.78 1.51 3.78
N CYS A 22 22.92 2.06 2.94
CA CYS A 22 21.52 1.64 2.81
C CYS A 22 21.31 0.76 1.58
N LEU A 23 20.33 -0.14 1.66
CA LEU A 23 19.75 -0.85 0.53
C LEU A 23 18.22 -0.71 0.57
N GLU A 24 17.61 -0.18 -0.47
CA GLU A 24 16.16 -0.26 -0.68
C GLU A 24 15.84 -1.34 -1.73
N ILE A 25 15.00 -2.30 -1.33
CA ILE A 25 14.50 -3.35 -2.22
C ILE A 25 13.13 -2.89 -2.73
N ALA A 26 12.96 -2.88 -4.05
CA ALA A 26 11.78 -2.36 -4.75
C ALA A 26 11.45 -0.88 -4.43
N PRO A 27 12.37 0.07 -4.70
CA PRO A 27 12.20 1.51 -4.42
C PRO A 27 11.05 2.18 -5.20
N GLY A 28 10.51 1.57 -6.26
CA GLY A 28 9.55 2.21 -7.14
C GLY A 28 10.14 3.48 -7.80
N SER A 29 9.50 4.64 -7.58
CA SER A 29 9.99 5.96 -8.02
C SER A 29 11.15 6.52 -7.18
N GLY A 30 11.57 5.84 -6.11
CA GLY A 30 12.71 6.24 -5.28
C GLY A 30 12.41 7.37 -4.29
N ASP A 31 11.16 7.56 -3.89
CA ASP A 31 10.77 8.62 -2.95
C ASP A 31 11.58 8.57 -1.64
N MET A 32 11.85 7.36 -1.13
CA MET A 32 12.63 7.16 0.09
C MET A 32 14.13 7.35 -0.15
N VAL A 33 14.68 6.85 -1.26
CA VAL A 33 16.06 7.15 -1.66
C VAL A 33 16.30 8.65 -1.72
N LEU A 34 15.47 9.40 -2.46
CA LEU A 34 15.56 10.85 -2.57
C LEU A 34 15.44 11.55 -1.21
N ALA A 35 14.66 11.00 -0.29
CA ALA A 35 14.47 11.55 1.05
C ALA A 35 15.69 11.34 1.98
N LEU A 36 16.49 10.30 1.74
CA LEU A 36 17.53 9.80 2.66
C LEU A 36 18.96 9.92 2.13
N ILE A 37 19.16 10.07 0.82
CA ILE A 37 20.48 9.99 0.15
C ILE A 37 21.52 10.97 0.71
N ASP A 38 21.11 12.16 1.15
CA ASP A 38 21.99 13.19 1.72
C ASP A 38 22.42 12.92 3.18
N PHE A 39 21.83 11.89 3.80
CA PHE A 39 22.04 11.56 5.22
C PHE A 39 22.92 10.32 5.42
N VAL A 40 23.39 9.71 4.34
CA VAL A 40 24.07 8.42 4.34
C VAL A 40 25.31 8.42 3.46
N LYS A 41 26.24 7.51 3.76
CA LYS A 41 27.47 7.35 3.00
C LYS A 41 27.21 6.88 1.58
N TYR A 42 26.36 5.87 1.45
CA TYR A 42 26.07 5.21 0.17
C TYR A 42 24.70 4.56 0.20
N PHE A 43 24.04 4.53 -0.95
CA PHE A 43 22.71 3.95 -1.10
C PHE A 43 22.68 3.01 -2.29
N TYR A 44 22.20 1.79 -2.07
CA TYR A 44 21.90 0.84 -3.13
C TYR A 44 20.41 0.72 -3.31
N THR A 45 19.98 0.49 -4.53
CA THR A 45 18.61 0.07 -4.81
C THR A 45 18.59 -1.14 -5.72
N VAL A 46 17.53 -1.95 -5.61
CA VAL A 46 17.31 -3.09 -6.49
C VAL A 46 15.85 -3.17 -6.91
N ASP A 47 15.60 -3.09 -8.21
CA ASP A 47 14.27 -3.19 -8.83
C ASP A 47 14.41 -3.71 -10.27
N PRO A 48 13.55 -4.61 -10.77
CA PRO A 48 13.53 -4.93 -12.20
C PRO A 48 13.06 -3.74 -13.09
N SER A 49 12.33 -2.78 -12.53
CA SER A 49 11.69 -1.67 -13.25
C SER A 49 12.66 -0.56 -13.63
N LEU A 50 12.49 -0.04 -14.85
CA LEU A 50 13.22 1.14 -15.35
C LEU A 50 12.76 2.46 -14.70
N VAL A 51 11.59 2.48 -14.06
CA VAL A 51 11.06 3.68 -13.37
C VAL A 51 12.03 4.15 -12.27
N SER A 52 12.79 3.22 -11.70
CA SER A 52 13.78 3.52 -10.67
C SER A 52 15.03 4.25 -11.17
N LEU A 53 15.18 4.47 -12.48
CA LEU A 53 16.31 5.24 -13.03
C LEU A 53 16.12 6.75 -12.94
N GLU A 54 14.90 7.23 -12.62
CA GLU A 54 14.60 8.67 -12.57
C GLU A 54 15.40 9.42 -11.47
N PHE A 55 15.88 8.70 -10.44
CA PHE A 55 16.65 9.26 -9.33
C PHE A 55 18.16 8.98 -9.40
N GLU A 56 18.68 8.39 -10.49
CA GLU A 56 20.09 7.94 -10.62
C GLU A 56 21.13 9.07 -10.80
N LYS A 57 20.78 10.32 -10.47
CA LYS A 57 21.68 11.48 -10.62
C LYS A 57 22.58 11.74 -9.41
N ALA A 58 22.48 10.94 -8.36
CA ALA A 58 23.26 11.10 -7.13
C ALA A 58 24.61 10.35 -7.21
N ASN A 59 25.67 11.00 -6.75
CA ASN A 59 27.04 10.44 -6.81
C ASN A 59 27.28 9.28 -5.83
N ASN A 60 26.45 9.13 -4.79
CA ASN A 60 26.55 8.10 -3.75
C ASN A 60 25.42 7.06 -3.84
N LEU A 61 24.93 6.81 -5.07
CA LEU A 61 23.84 5.90 -5.35
C LEU A 61 24.24 4.89 -6.43
N GLN A 62 23.84 3.63 -6.26
CA GLN A 62 23.87 2.62 -7.32
C GLN A 62 22.53 1.91 -7.42
N HIS A 63 21.92 1.95 -8.60
CA HIS A 63 20.74 1.14 -8.91
C HIS A 63 21.15 -0.19 -9.54
N ILE A 64 20.55 -1.28 -9.08
CA ILE A 64 20.74 -2.64 -9.59
C ILE A 64 19.45 -3.06 -10.26
N GLN A 65 19.44 -3.04 -11.60
CA GLN A 65 18.25 -3.41 -12.37
C GLN A 65 18.05 -4.93 -12.41
N ALA A 66 17.49 -5.49 -11.34
CA ALA A 66 17.20 -6.91 -11.20
C ALA A 66 16.12 -7.16 -10.14
N PHE A 67 15.56 -8.37 -10.14
CA PHE A 67 14.86 -8.85 -8.94
C PHE A 67 15.85 -9.08 -7.81
N PHE A 68 15.41 -8.87 -6.56
CA PHE A 68 16.23 -9.18 -5.39
C PHE A 68 16.59 -10.68 -5.37
N ASN A 69 17.89 -10.94 -5.32
CA ASN A 69 18.46 -12.27 -5.18
C ASN A 69 19.70 -12.16 -4.30
N TYR A 70 19.70 -12.86 -3.15
CA TYR A 70 20.77 -12.77 -2.16
C TYR A 70 22.18 -12.86 -2.75
N LYS A 71 22.43 -13.89 -3.59
CA LYS A 71 23.77 -14.15 -4.14
C LYS A 71 24.21 -13.01 -5.06
N THR A 72 23.34 -12.63 -5.99
CA THR A 72 23.60 -11.58 -6.98
C THR A 72 23.87 -10.23 -6.29
N ILE A 73 23.03 -9.88 -5.31
CA ILE A 73 23.19 -8.62 -4.58
C ILE A 73 24.46 -8.64 -3.75
N LYS A 74 24.73 -9.71 -3.01
CA LYS A 74 25.95 -9.85 -2.20
C LYS A 74 27.23 -9.72 -3.03
N GLU A 75 27.25 -10.26 -4.24
CA GLU A 75 28.38 -10.14 -5.17
C GLU A 75 28.53 -8.73 -5.77
N THR A 76 27.42 -7.99 -5.89
CA THR A 76 27.40 -6.64 -6.46
C THR A 76 27.77 -5.56 -5.45
N LEU A 77 27.46 -5.76 -4.16
CA LEU A 77 27.71 -4.80 -3.10
C LEU A 77 29.22 -4.58 -2.89
N GLN A 78 29.67 -3.34 -3.05
CA GLN A 78 31.05 -2.93 -2.71
C GLN A 78 31.21 -2.52 -1.25
N HIS A 79 30.09 -2.34 -0.56
CA HIS A 79 30.02 -1.84 0.81
C HIS A 79 29.16 -2.77 1.65
N LYS A 80 29.54 -2.90 2.93
CA LYS A 80 28.73 -3.59 3.93
C LYS A 80 27.47 -2.78 4.24
N VAL A 81 26.30 -3.40 4.11
CA VAL A 81 25.00 -2.75 4.31
C VAL A 81 24.58 -2.86 5.78
N ASN A 82 24.29 -1.72 6.41
CA ASN A 82 23.82 -1.65 7.80
C ASN A 82 22.39 -1.14 7.96
N PHE A 83 21.72 -0.81 6.85
CA PHE A 83 20.31 -0.47 6.84
C PHE A 83 19.64 -1.05 5.59
N ILE A 84 18.61 -1.89 5.75
CA ILE A 84 17.79 -2.39 4.63
C ILE A 84 16.36 -1.89 4.82
N LEU A 85 15.74 -1.39 3.76
CA LEU A 85 14.30 -1.11 3.74
C LEU A 85 13.61 -1.75 2.53
N PHE A 86 12.33 -2.06 2.71
CA PHE A 86 11.40 -2.36 1.62
C PHE A 86 9.98 -2.03 2.04
N ARG A 87 9.22 -1.49 1.10
CA ARG A 87 7.88 -0.95 1.33
C ARG A 87 6.94 -1.51 0.30
N HIS A 88 5.76 -1.94 0.75
CA HIS A 88 4.72 -2.49 -0.11
C HIS A 88 5.24 -3.60 -1.06
N LEU A 89 6.08 -4.48 -0.51
CA LEU A 89 6.75 -5.53 -1.27
C LEU A 89 6.43 -6.91 -0.71
N LEU A 90 6.50 -7.07 0.62
CA LEU A 90 6.45 -8.38 1.26
C LEU A 90 5.10 -9.10 1.01
N GLU A 91 4.02 -8.35 0.84
CA GLU A 91 2.71 -8.85 0.46
C GLU A 91 2.69 -9.47 -0.94
N HIS A 92 3.62 -9.10 -1.82
CA HIS A 92 3.75 -9.64 -3.18
C HIS A 92 4.74 -10.81 -3.27
N ILE A 93 5.41 -11.17 -2.18
CA ILE A 93 6.41 -12.25 -2.17
C ILE A 93 5.74 -13.60 -1.92
N ASN A 94 5.84 -14.52 -2.88
CA ASN A 94 5.31 -15.88 -2.77
C ASN A 94 5.97 -16.73 -1.67
N THR A 95 7.24 -16.48 -1.35
CA THR A 95 7.99 -17.21 -0.31
C THR A 95 8.56 -16.24 0.73
N PRO A 96 7.70 -15.60 1.55
CA PRO A 96 8.11 -14.46 2.38
C PRO A 96 9.14 -14.83 3.44
N LEU A 97 9.07 -16.03 4.01
CA LEU A 97 10.06 -16.50 4.98
C LEU A 97 11.47 -16.63 4.37
N ASN A 98 11.59 -17.18 3.16
CA ASN A 98 12.87 -17.31 2.48
C ASN A 98 13.43 -15.92 2.12
N PHE A 99 12.58 -15.02 1.64
CA PHE A 99 12.97 -13.64 1.36
C PHE A 99 13.47 -12.91 2.61
N LEU A 100 12.74 -12.99 3.73
CA LEU A 100 13.17 -12.39 4.99
C LEU A 100 14.48 -12.98 5.50
N LYS A 101 14.68 -14.29 5.35
CA LYS A 101 15.95 -14.93 5.66
C LYS A 101 17.10 -14.36 4.83
N ASP A 102 16.91 -14.25 3.51
CA ASP A 102 17.90 -13.67 2.61
C ASP A 102 18.24 -12.21 2.97
N VAL A 103 17.25 -11.41 3.37
CA VAL A 103 17.45 -10.03 3.87
C VAL A 103 18.29 -10.03 5.15
N VAL A 104 17.95 -10.89 6.12
CA VAL A 104 18.69 -10.99 7.38
C VAL A 104 20.11 -11.51 7.16
N ASP A 105 20.32 -12.46 6.24
CA ASP A 105 21.63 -12.98 5.88
C ASP A 105 22.51 -11.94 5.15
N LEU A 106 21.90 -10.97 4.47
CA LEU A 106 22.59 -9.91 3.74
C LEU A 106 23.06 -8.76 4.65
N ILE A 107 22.24 -8.37 5.63
CA ILE A 107 22.54 -7.22 6.50
C ILE A 107 23.64 -7.56 7.52
N GLU A 108 24.50 -6.57 7.82
CA GLU A 108 25.51 -6.70 8.86
C GLU A 108 24.90 -6.88 10.26
N ASN A 109 25.70 -7.44 11.17
CA ASN A 109 25.34 -7.49 12.59
C ASN A 109 25.08 -6.07 13.13
N ASN A 110 24.07 -5.94 13.99
CA ASN A 110 23.55 -4.68 14.52
C ASN A 110 22.92 -3.74 13.47
N GLY A 111 22.84 -4.15 12.20
CA GLY A 111 22.11 -3.43 11.16
C GLY A 111 20.60 -3.44 11.38
N ILE A 112 19.93 -2.48 10.76
CA ILE A 112 18.50 -2.22 10.93
C ILE A 112 17.73 -2.60 9.66
N ILE A 113 16.61 -3.30 9.83
CA ILE A 113 15.67 -3.64 8.77
C ILE A 113 14.38 -2.86 9.02
N TYR A 114 13.93 -2.12 8.01
CA TYR A 114 12.61 -1.48 7.99
C TYR A 114 11.69 -2.20 7.00
N ILE A 115 10.52 -2.60 7.48
CA ILE A 115 9.51 -3.33 6.70
C ILE A 115 8.20 -2.53 6.74
N GLU A 116 7.68 -2.11 5.59
CA GLU A 116 6.34 -1.50 5.49
C GLU A 116 5.39 -2.40 4.71
N VAL A 117 4.25 -2.75 5.32
CA VAL A 117 3.21 -3.63 4.74
C VAL A 117 1.81 -3.10 5.05
N PRO A 118 0.78 -3.51 4.28
CA PRO A 118 -0.61 -3.31 4.64
C PRO A 118 -0.93 -3.91 6.01
N ASN A 119 -1.75 -3.21 6.79
CA ASN A 119 -2.17 -3.63 8.12
C ASN A 119 -3.46 -4.48 8.03
N ILE A 120 -3.33 -5.80 8.16
CA ILE A 120 -4.46 -6.72 8.07
C ILE A 120 -5.54 -6.45 9.13
N GLU A 121 -5.14 -6.05 10.32
CA GLU A 121 -6.06 -5.82 11.43
C GLU A 121 -6.97 -4.63 11.14
N GLU A 122 -6.44 -3.61 10.47
CA GLU A 122 -7.18 -2.41 10.10
C GLU A 122 -8.26 -2.75 9.06
N PHE A 123 -7.91 -3.45 7.98
CA PHE A 123 -8.91 -3.70 6.94
C PHE A 123 -9.93 -4.77 7.34
N ILE A 124 -9.57 -5.70 8.23
CA ILE A 124 -10.54 -6.65 8.81
C ILE A 124 -11.50 -5.91 9.72
N LYS A 125 -11.01 -5.00 10.58
CA LYS A 125 -11.86 -4.15 11.43
C LYS A 125 -12.89 -3.38 10.61
N HIS A 126 -12.50 -2.88 9.45
CA HIS A 126 -13.38 -2.15 8.53
C HIS A 126 -14.08 -3.04 7.49
N LYS A 127 -13.94 -4.37 7.61
CA LYS A 127 -14.58 -5.38 6.77
C LYS A 127 -14.38 -5.12 5.26
N ARG A 128 -13.21 -4.63 4.86
CA ARG A 128 -12.89 -4.27 3.47
C ARG A 128 -12.51 -5.51 2.66
N PHE A 129 -13.53 -6.18 2.13
CA PHE A 129 -13.38 -7.39 1.34
C PHE A 129 -12.50 -7.21 0.09
N TYR A 130 -12.44 -6.00 -0.47
CA TYR A 130 -11.71 -5.69 -1.69
C TYR A 130 -10.20 -5.49 -1.51
N GLU A 131 -9.71 -5.59 -0.27
CA GLU A 131 -8.27 -5.67 0.05
C GLU A 131 -7.68 -7.05 -0.25
N ILE A 132 -8.53 -8.06 -0.47
CA ILE A 132 -8.11 -9.40 -0.87
C ILE A 132 -8.09 -9.51 -2.39
N PHE A 133 -6.89 -9.53 -2.98
CA PHE A 133 -6.70 -9.65 -4.43
C PHE A 133 -5.42 -10.40 -4.80
N ASN A 134 -5.33 -10.80 -6.07
CA ASN A 134 -4.37 -11.80 -6.54
C ASN A 134 -2.90 -11.40 -6.38
N ASP A 135 -2.59 -10.12 -6.53
CA ASP A 135 -1.20 -9.65 -6.44
C ASP A 135 -0.68 -9.72 -5.00
N HIS A 136 -1.56 -9.71 -3.99
CA HIS A 136 -1.20 -9.88 -2.59
C HIS A 136 -1.21 -11.36 -2.20
N CYS A 137 -0.02 -11.95 -2.20
CA CYS A 137 0.27 -13.31 -1.75
C CYS A 137 0.25 -13.47 -0.22
N GLY A 138 0.46 -12.37 0.53
CA GLY A 138 0.53 -12.39 1.99
C GLY A 138 -0.16 -11.19 2.66
N TYR A 139 -0.74 -11.43 3.83
CA TYR A 139 -1.39 -10.41 4.66
C TYR A 139 -0.87 -10.55 6.09
N TYR A 140 -0.35 -9.47 6.67
CA TYR A 140 0.49 -9.55 7.85
C TYR A 140 -0.12 -8.85 9.05
N GLN A 141 -0.16 -9.55 10.19
CA GLN A 141 -0.29 -8.94 11.51
C GLN A 141 1.08 -8.54 12.01
N LYS A 142 1.13 -7.50 12.85
CA LYS A 142 2.38 -7.03 13.44
C LYS A 142 3.13 -8.17 14.14
N ASN A 143 2.42 -8.91 14.99
CA ASN A 143 3.03 -9.96 15.80
C ASN A 143 3.53 -11.15 14.98
N THR A 144 2.93 -11.42 13.81
CA THR A 144 3.46 -12.43 12.87
C THR A 144 4.85 -12.05 12.36
N LEU A 145 5.05 -10.77 12.01
CA LEU A 145 6.35 -10.28 11.57
C LEU A 145 7.37 -10.24 12.72
N ILE A 146 6.95 -9.80 13.92
CA ILE A 146 7.81 -9.83 15.11
C ILE A 146 8.32 -11.25 15.38
N ASN A 147 7.41 -12.22 15.51
CA ASN A 147 7.76 -13.61 15.76
C ASN A 147 8.69 -14.18 14.68
N THR A 148 8.43 -13.84 13.41
CA THR A 148 9.24 -14.31 12.28
C THR A 148 10.65 -13.75 12.32
N LEU A 149 10.81 -12.44 12.49
CA LEU A 149 12.12 -11.79 12.50
C LEU A 149 12.91 -12.12 13.78
N GLU A 150 12.26 -12.28 14.93
CA GLU A 150 12.93 -12.75 16.14
C GLU A 150 13.47 -14.18 15.99
N ASN A 151 12.73 -15.07 15.34
CA ASN A 151 13.22 -16.42 15.00
C ASN A 151 14.38 -16.41 13.99
N LEU A 152 14.48 -15.37 13.16
CA LEU A 152 15.62 -15.13 12.26
C LEU A 152 16.79 -14.41 12.95
N GLY A 153 16.73 -14.18 14.26
CA GLY A 153 17.81 -13.57 15.03
C GLY A 153 17.80 -12.04 15.08
N CYS A 154 16.67 -11.42 14.77
CA CYS A 154 16.47 -9.98 14.93
C CYS A 154 15.75 -9.64 16.24
N THR A 155 15.65 -8.36 16.56
CA THR A 155 14.88 -7.84 17.69
C THR A 155 14.03 -6.68 17.21
N PHE A 156 12.74 -6.71 17.53
CA PHE A 156 11.83 -5.59 17.28
C PHE A 156 12.26 -4.34 18.05
N LEU A 157 12.22 -3.17 17.41
CA LEU A 157 12.67 -1.89 17.97
C LEU A 157 11.56 -0.85 18.08
N ASP A 158 10.85 -0.60 16.98
CA ASP A 158 9.91 0.53 16.87
C ASP A 158 8.86 0.24 15.78
N GLU A 159 7.75 0.97 15.83
CA GLU A 159 6.67 0.88 14.86
C GLU A 159 6.14 2.25 14.49
N ILE A 160 5.67 2.37 13.24
CA ILE A 160 4.92 3.52 12.77
C ILE A 160 3.66 3.05 12.04
N PHE A 161 2.56 3.77 12.25
CA PHE A 161 1.31 3.55 11.53
C PHE A 161 1.11 4.69 10.54
N LEU A 162 0.81 4.34 9.29
CA LEU A 162 0.73 5.25 8.16
C LEU A 162 -0.66 5.19 7.54
N TYR A 163 -1.04 6.22 6.78
CA TYR A 163 -2.32 6.29 6.09
C TYR A 163 -3.52 5.96 7.01
N ARG A 164 -3.63 6.68 8.12
CA ARG A 164 -4.67 6.47 9.15
C ARG A 164 -4.71 5.04 9.73
N GLY A 165 -3.58 4.32 9.69
CA GLY A 165 -3.42 2.98 10.25
C GLY A 165 -3.55 1.85 9.24
N GLN A 166 -3.88 2.15 7.98
CA GLN A 166 -4.03 1.15 6.92
C GLN A 166 -2.70 0.44 6.56
N HIS A 167 -1.57 1.07 6.89
CA HIS A 167 -0.25 0.47 6.75
C HIS A 167 0.54 0.57 8.04
N MET A 168 1.46 -0.38 8.24
CA MET A 168 2.38 -0.41 9.36
C MET A 168 3.82 -0.56 8.87
N GLY A 169 4.70 0.24 9.45
CA GLY A 169 6.14 0.15 9.29
C GLY A 169 6.78 -0.37 10.57
N LEU A 170 7.61 -1.41 10.48
CA LEU A 170 8.23 -2.07 11.62
C LEU A 170 9.75 -2.03 11.50
N PHE A 171 10.43 -1.72 12.60
CA PHE A 171 11.89 -1.68 12.68
C PHE A 171 12.42 -2.88 13.45
N PHE A 172 13.44 -3.52 12.89
CA PHE A 172 14.12 -4.67 13.49
C PHE A 172 15.63 -4.45 13.47
N GLN A 173 16.33 -4.94 14.50
CA GLN A 173 17.79 -4.98 14.53
C GLN A 173 18.30 -6.41 14.51
N LYS A 174 19.22 -6.73 13.59
CA LYS A 174 19.93 -8.01 13.61
C LYS A 174 20.86 -8.08 14.81
N LYS A 175 20.77 -9.15 15.60
CA LYS A 175 21.66 -9.38 16.75
C LYS A 175 22.76 -10.37 16.37
N GLU A 176 23.97 -10.12 16.85
CA GLU A 176 25.07 -11.08 16.73
C GLU A 176 24.81 -12.34 17.59
N ASN A 177 24.24 -12.14 18.78
CA ASN A 177 23.82 -13.22 19.68
C ASN A 177 22.32 -13.05 20.00
N PRO A 178 21.43 -13.67 19.21
CA PRO A 178 20.00 -13.49 19.39
C PRO A 178 19.51 -14.20 20.66
N ILE A 179 18.71 -13.49 21.45
CA ILE A 179 17.96 -14.06 22.57
C ILE A 179 16.55 -14.29 22.07
N ILE A 180 16.14 -15.55 21.98
CA ILE A 180 14.76 -15.90 21.62
C ILE A 180 13.85 -15.41 22.76
N LYS A 181 13.01 -14.42 22.45
CA LYS A 181 12.00 -13.93 23.39
C LYS A 181 10.75 -14.83 23.33
N LYS A 182 9.87 -14.66 24.32
CA LYS A 182 8.56 -15.29 24.31
C LYS A 182 7.77 -14.80 23.08
N GLN A 183 7.24 -15.75 22.32
CA GLN A 183 6.43 -15.49 21.14
C GLN A 183 5.23 -14.58 21.49
N CYS A 184 5.01 -13.56 20.67
CA CYS A 184 3.83 -12.71 20.74
C CYS A 184 2.60 -13.47 20.23
N ASP A 185 1.45 -13.27 20.88
CA ASP A 185 0.18 -13.85 20.44
C ASP A 185 -0.28 -13.22 19.12
N PHE A 186 -1.07 -13.95 18.33
CA PHE A 186 -1.68 -13.43 17.11
C PHE A 186 -3.18 -13.74 17.08
N ILE A 187 -3.93 -12.95 16.32
CA ILE A 187 -5.38 -13.07 16.23
C ILE A 187 -5.72 -14.06 15.12
N ILE A 188 -6.57 -15.03 15.44
CA ILE A 188 -7.24 -15.85 14.44
C ILE A 188 -8.61 -15.23 14.22
N TYR A 189 -8.97 -14.99 12.97
CA TYR A 189 -10.26 -14.40 12.59
C TYR A 189 -11.23 -15.50 12.13
N PRO A 190 -11.98 -16.14 13.06
CA PRO A 190 -12.99 -17.11 12.66
C PRO A 190 -14.10 -16.41 11.87
N ASN A 191 -14.67 -17.11 10.88
CA ASN A 191 -15.80 -16.61 10.07
C ASN A 191 -15.53 -15.30 9.31
N LEU A 192 -14.28 -15.04 8.91
CA LEU A 192 -13.92 -13.85 8.13
C LEU A 192 -14.74 -13.75 6.82
N ASN A 193 -15.12 -14.89 6.22
CA ASN A 193 -15.96 -14.89 5.03
C ASN A 193 -17.34 -14.26 5.29
N ASN A 194 -17.97 -14.52 6.45
CA ASN A 194 -19.28 -13.99 6.79
C ASN A 194 -19.19 -12.48 6.95
N LEU A 195 -18.14 -12.02 7.63
CA LEU A 195 -17.87 -10.60 7.83
C LEU A 195 -17.74 -9.84 6.51
N PHE A 196 -17.00 -10.40 5.56
CA PHE A 196 -16.84 -9.81 4.23
C PHE A 196 -18.13 -9.94 3.39
N ASN A 197 -18.82 -11.07 3.47
CA ASN A 197 -20.09 -11.29 2.75
C ASN A 197 -21.17 -10.30 3.17
N GLU A 198 -21.26 -9.93 4.46
CA GLU A 198 -22.16 -8.87 4.94
C GLU A 198 -21.93 -7.56 4.18
N ASN A 199 -20.67 -7.14 4.03
CA ASN A 199 -20.31 -5.90 3.34
C ASN A 199 -20.49 -6.00 1.82
N ILE A 200 -20.27 -7.17 1.23
CA ILE A 200 -20.56 -7.41 -0.20
C ILE A 200 -22.06 -7.27 -0.47
N ILE A 201 -22.90 -7.86 0.39
CA ILE A 201 -24.36 -7.75 0.30
C ILE A 201 -24.78 -6.29 0.48
N LEU A 202 -24.25 -5.60 1.50
CA LEU A 202 -24.56 -4.21 1.77
C LEU A 202 -24.20 -3.30 0.58
N LEU A 203 -23.01 -3.46 -0.02
CA LEU A 203 -22.61 -2.70 -1.20
C LEU A 203 -23.60 -2.91 -2.36
N ASN A 204 -23.92 -4.17 -2.66
CA ASN A 204 -24.87 -4.50 -3.72
C ASN A 204 -26.26 -3.91 -3.47
N GLN A 205 -26.74 -3.91 -2.23
CA GLN A 205 -28.01 -3.31 -1.86
C GLN A 205 -27.99 -1.78 -1.98
N LEU A 206 -26.91 -1.13 -1.55
CA LEU A 206 -26.78 0.33 -1.59
C LEU A 206 -26.75 0.87 -3.02
N ILE A 207 -26.20 0.12 -3.97
CA ILE A 207 -26.09 0.57 -5.35
C ILE A 207 -27.24 0.13 -6.26
N GLN A 208 -28.05 -0.85 -5.84
CA GLN A 208 -29.18 -1.39 -6.60
C GLN A 208 -30.18 -0.33 -7.13
N PRO A 209 -30.44 0.79 -6.41
CA PRO A 209 -31.33 1.83 -6.92
C PRO A 209 -30.78 2.64 -8.11
N TYR A 210 -29.50 2.55 -8.44
CA TYR A 210 -28.85 3.37 -9.47
C TYR A 210 -28.66 2.59 -10.77
N LYS A 211 -28.85 3.25 -11.92
CA LYS A 211 -28.71 2.64 -13.25
C LYS A 211 -27.42 3.05 -13.98
N ASP A 212 -26.88 4.20 -13.62
CA ASP A 212 -25.60 4.67 -14.15
C ASP A 212 -24.59 4.90 -13.02
N ILE A 213 -23.72 3.92 -12.82
CA ILE A 213 -22.76 3.87 -11.74
C ILE A 213 -21.34 3.99 -12.31
N ALA A 214 -20.46 4.66 -11.58
CA ALA A 214 -19.02 4.61 -11.84
C ALA A 214 -18.24 4.12 -10.61
N ILE A 215 -17.05 3.58 -10.85
CA ILE A 215 -16.06 3.26 -9.82
C ILE A 215 -14.96 4.31 -9.86
N TYR A 216 -14.55 4.89 -8.74
CA TYR A 216 -13.39 5.77 -8.66
C TYR A 216 -12.17 5.02 -8.11
N GLY A 217 -11.10 4.98 -8.89
CA GLY A 217 -9.86 4.26 -8.60
C GLY A 217 -9.70 3.05 -9.50
N ALA A 218 -8.85 3.14 -10.52
CA ALA A 218 -8.55 2.05 -11.44
C ALA A 218 -7.31 1.25 -10.99
N GLY A 219 -7.17 1.05 -9.69
CA GLY A 219 -6.14 0.19 -9.08
C GLY A 219 -6.66 -1.22 -8.78
N ALA A 220 -5.91 -1.98 -8.00
CA ALA A 220 -6.32 -3.33 -7.57
C ALA A 220 -7.72 -3.32 -6.91
N HIS A 221 -7.96 -2.41 -5.97
CA HIS A 221 -9.25 -2.28 -5.27
C HIS A 221 -10.44 -2.07 -6.21
N GLY A 222 -10.31 -1.20 -7.22
CA GLY A 222 -11.39 -0.97 -8.19
C GLY A 222 -11.70 -2.19 -9.06
N ASN A 223 -10.67 -2.92 -9.48
CA ASN A 223 -10.85 -4.19 -10.19
C ASN A 223 -11.53 -5.22 -9.28
N THR A 224 -11.09 -5.34 -8.03
CA THR A 224 -11.64 -6.29 -7.06
C THR A 224 -13.10 -5.99 -6.73
N ILE A 225 -13.46 -4.73 -6.45
CA ILE A 225 -14.85 -4.34 -6.18
C ILE A 225 -15.77 -4.79 -7.31
N ALA A 226 -15.38 -4.59 -8.57
CA ALA A 226 -16.20 -4.97 -9.72
C ALA A 226 -16.53 -6.47 -9.73
N THR A 227 -15.62 -7.34 -9.27
CA THR A 227 -15.85 -8.80 -9.23
C THR A 227 -16.85 -9.26 -8.15
N PHE A 228 -17.11 -8.42 -7.15
CA PHE A 228 -18.07 -8.71 -6.06
C PHE A 228 -19.47 -8.13 -6.32
N LEU A 229 -19.68 -7.47 -7.46
CA LEU A 229 -20.99 -6.98 -7.85
C LEU A 229 -21.82 -8.11 -8.45
N ASN A 230 -23.11 -8.16 -8.14
CA ASN A 230 -24.04 -9.03 -8.82
C ASN A 230 -24.20 -8.60 -10.30
N GLN A 231 -24.73 -9.51 -11.13
CA GLN A 231 -24.80 -9.30 -12.58
C GLN A 231 -25.59 -8.04 -12.97
N GLU A 232 -26.70 -7.73 -12.27
CA GLU A 232 -27.51 -6.54 -12.54
C GLU A 232 -26.72 -5.26 -12.24
N ASN A 233 -26.07 -5.19 -11.08
CA ASN A 233 -25.27 -4.04 -10.67
C ASN A 233 -24.03 -3.86 -11.56
N LEU A 234 -23.40 -4.96 -11.98
CA LEU A 234 -22.23 -4.90 -12.85
C LEU A 234 -22.57 -4.29 -14.22
N GLN A 235 -23.75 -4.61 -14.78
CA GLN A 235 -24.25 -4.01 -16.04
C GLN A 235 -24.54 -2.50 -15.93
N ASN A 236 -24.73 -2.01 -14.70
CA ASN A 236 -24.95 -0.60 -14.42
C ASN A 236 -23.63 0.18 -14.25
N ILE A 237 -22.47 -0.49 -14.19
CA ILE A 237 -21.17 0.20 -14.17
C ILE A 237 -20.82 0.69 -15.57
N LYS A 238 -20.83 2.02 -15.77
CA LYS A 238 -20.59 2.66 -17.08
C LYS A 238 -19.13 2.96 -17.35
N LYS A 239 -18.39 3.35 -16.32
CA LYS A 239 -17.00 3.80 -16.43
C LYS A 239 -16.28 3.72 -15.10
N CYS A 240 -14.95 3.81 -15.16
CA CYS A 240 -14.09 3.99 -14.01
C CYS A 240 -13.40 5.36 -14.11
N PHE A 241 -13.26 6.04 -12.97
CA PHE A 241 -12.53 7.31 -12.89
C PHE A 241 -11.15 7.09 -12.28
N ASP A 242 -10.10 7.65 -12.91
CA ASP A 242 -8.76 7.70 -12.33
C ASP A 242 -8.03 8.97 -12.80
N LEU A 243 -7.18 9.54 -11.93
CA LEU A 243 -6.38 10.72 -12.24
C LEU A 243 -5.12 10.37 -13.04
N ASP A 244 -4.69 9.11 -13.00
CA ASP A 244 -3.52 8.65 -13.74
C ASP A 244 -3.78 8.66 -15.26
N LYS A 245 -3.19 9.64 -15.94
CA LYS A 245 -3.29 9.81 -17.39
C LYS A 245 -2.83 8.58 -18.18
N ARG A 246 -1.95 7.75 -17.61
CA ARG A 246 -1.48 6.51 -18.26
C ARG A 246 -2.58 5.46 -18.35
N LYS A 247 -3.56 5.51 -17.43
CA LYS A 247 -4.70 4.58 -17.39
C LYS A 247 -5.89 5.08 -18.18
N GLN A 248 -6.03 6.39 -18.38
CA GLN A 248 -7.16 6.96 -19.11
C GLN A 248 -7.20 6.46 -20.56
N GLY A 249 -8.39 6.09 -21.03
CA GLY A 249 -8.61 5.43 -22.32
C GLY A 249 -8.45 3.90 -22.29
N GLN A 250 -7.83 3.34 -21.25
CA GLN A 250 -7.76 1.89 -21.00
C GLN A 250 -9.03 1.38 -20.32
N TYR A 251 -9.05 0.12 -19.89
CA TYR A 251 -10.19 -0.55 -19.28
C TYR A 251 -9.81 -1.21 -17.96
N LEU A 252 -10.78 -1.36 -17.05
CA LEU A 252 -10.61 -2.27 -15.91
C LEU A 252 -10.40 -3.70 -16.43
N GLN A 253 -9.56 -4.46 -15.72
CA GLN A 253 -9.11 -5.78 -16.13
C GLN A 253 -10.29 -6.71 -16.43
N ASN A 254 -10.21 -7.43 -17.57
CA ASN A 254 -11.22 -8.37 -18.04
C ASN A 254 -12.65 -7.79 -18.11
N SER A 255 -12.79 -6.50 -18.39
CA SER A 255 -14.08 -5.82 -18.49
C SER A 255 -14.17 -4.87 -19.69
N ALA A 256 -15.38 -4.40 -19.97
CA ALA A 256 -15.63 -3.30 -20.92
C ALA A 256 -15.69 -1.92 -20.24
N ILE A 257 -15.33 -1.82 -18.95
CA ILE A 257 -15.45 -0.58 -18.17
C ILE A 257 -14.25 0.31 -18.48
N GLN A 258 -14.47 1.35 -19.27
CA GLN A 258 -13.40 2.28 -19.66
C GLN A 258 -12.99 3.20 -18.50
N ILE A 259 -11.69 3.45 -18.38
CA ILE A 259 -11.09 4.37 -17.42
C ILE A 259 -11.03 5.76 -18.06
N VAL A 260 -11.61 6.76 -17.40
CA VAL A 260 -11.69 8.13 -17.88
C VAL A 260 -11.33 9.14 -16.79
N GLU A 261 -11.08 10.38 -17.19
CA GLU A 261 -10.82 11.45 -16.22
C GLU A 261 -12.10 11.80 -15.42
N PRO A 262 -12.00 12.02 -14.09
CA PRO A 262 -13.11 12.56 -13.31
C PRO A 262 -13.30 14.06 -13.60
N ASN A 263 -14.15 14.41 -14.56
CA ASN A 263 -14.46 15.79 -14.90
C ASN A 263 -15.96 15.98 -15.14
N LYS A 264 -16.41 17.24 -15.17
CA LYS A 264 -17.83 17.61 -15.28
C LYS A 264 -18.54 17.00 -16.50
N GLN A 265 -17.84 16.87 -17.62
CA GLN A 265 -18.39 16.26 -18.83
C GLN A 265 -18.61 14.76 -18.63
N ASN A 266 -17.66 14.05 -18.04
CA ASN A 266 -17.77 12.61 -17.82
C ASN A 266 -18.73 12.23 -16.69
N PHE A 267 -19.23 13.21 -15.91
CA PHE A 267 -20.22 13.01 -14.85
C PHE A 267 -21.68 13.10 -15.32
N THR A 268 -21.96 13.58 -16.55
CA THR A 268 -23.33 13.95 -16.97
C THR A 268 -24.33 12.81 -16.95
N ASP A 269 -23.83 11.58 -17.09
CA ASP A 269 -24.56 10.33 -17.19
C ASP A 269 -24.32 9.42 -15.98
N ILE A 270 -23.89 9.96 -14.82
CA ILE A 270 -23.58 9.15 -13.63
C ILE A 270 -24.44 9.61 -12.45
N ASP A 271 -25.20 8.66 -11.89
CA ASP A 271 -26.03 8.87 -10.71
C ASP A 271 -25.28 8.59 -9.40
N CYS A 272 -24.29 7.69 -9.48
CA CYS A 272 -23.61 7.15 -8.31
C CYS A 272 -22.13 6.85 -8.59
N ILE A 273 -21.25 7.19 -7.65
CA ILE A 273 -19.82 6.83 -7.70
C ILE A 273 -19.47 5.99 -6.47
N ILE A 274 -18.90 4.80 -6.70
CA ILE A 274 -18.28 3.97 -5.65
C ILE A 274 -16.81 4.36 -5.53
N ILE A 275 -16.36 4.80 -4.36
CA ILE A 275 -14.94 5.10 -4.14
C ILE A 275 -14.22 3.80 -3.80
N ALA A 276 -13.23 3.42 -4.63
CA ALA A 276 -12.35 2.26 -4.47
C ALA A 276 -10.90 2.71 -4.18
N ALA A 277 -10.75 3.82 -3.47
CA ALA A 277 -9.47 4.45 -3.14
C ALA A 277 -9.45 4.80 -1.64
N PRO A 278 -9.44 3.81 -0.74
CA PRO A 278 -9.68 4.04 0.69
C PRO A 278 -8.61 4.91 1.35
N LEU A 279 -7.38 4.90 0.84
CA LEU A 279 -6.29 5.77 1.34
C LEU A 279 -6.60 7.27 1.12
N TYR A 280 -7.40 7.59 0.12
CA TYR A 280 -7.68 8.96 -0.32
C TYR A 280 -9.18 9.27 -0.37
N GLU A 281 -10.01 8.53 0.38
CA GLU A 281 -11.46 8.59 0.23
C GLU A 281 -12.03 9.99 0.49
N GLU A 282 -11.56 10.66 1.55
CA GLU A 282 -12.01 12.01 1.91
C GLU A 282 -11.60 13.03 0.83
N GLU A 283 -10.36 12.95 0.35
CA GLU A 283 -9.80 13.83 -0.69
C GLU A 283 -10.50 13.61 -2.03
N VAL A 284 -10.75 12.36 -2.41
CA VAL A 284 -11.49 11.99 -3.62
C VAL A 284 -12.92 12.51 -3.53
N GLN A 285 -13.57 12.32 -2.39
CA GLN A 285 -14.92 12.81 -2.18
C GLN A 285 -15.01 14.33 -2.34
N HIS A 286 -14.08 15.07 -1.72
CA HIS A 286 -14.02 16.52 -1.84
C HIS A 286 -13.80 16.95 -3.30
N SER A 287 -12.79 16.37 -3.95
CA SER A 287 -12.45 16.62 -5.36
C SER A 287 -13.63 16.36 -6.31
N LEU A 288 -14.38 15.27 -6.11
CA LEU A 288 -15.58 14.97 -6.91
C LEU A 288 -16.63 16.08 -6.79
N ARG A 289 -16.87 16.59 -5.57
CA ARG A 289 -17.83 17.68 -5.33
C ARG A 289 -17.35 18.99 -5.95
N GLU A 290 -16.08 19.35 -5.77
CA GLU A 290 -15.48 20.55 -6.37
C GLU A 290 -15.54 20.52 -7.90
N ARG A 291 -15.32 19.34 -8.50
CA ARG A 291 -15.43 19.11 -9.96
C ARG A 291 -16.87 19.06 -10.46
N GLY A 292 -17.86 19.22 -9.57
CA GLY A 292 -19.26 19.40 -9.91
C GLY A 292 -20.09 18.12 -9.96
N PHE A 293 -19.61 16.99 -9.42
CA PHE A 293 -20.41 15.78 -9.31
C PHE A 293 -21.53 15.98 -8.27
N LYS A 294 -22.79 15.84 -8.69
CA LYS A 294 -23.98 16.06 -7.85
C LYS A 294 -24.66 14.76 -7.39
N GLY A 295 -24.27 13.62 -7.96
CA GLY A 295 -24.83 12.31 -7.64
C GLY A 295 -24.40 11.78 -6.27
N ASN A 296 -24.81 10.55 -5.97
CA ASN A 296 -24.49 9.90 -4.71
C ASN A 296 -23.07 9.35 -4.73
N ILE A 297 -22.41 9.39 -3.57
CA ILE A 297 -21.07 8.79 -3.41
C ILE A 297 -21.22 7.64 -2.41
N ILE A 298 -20.74 6.45 -2.78
CA ILE A 298 -20.59 5.32 -1.87
C ILE A 298 -19.16 5.34 -1.33
N LEU A 299 -19.07 5.53 -0.03
CA LEU A 299 -17.85 5.43 0.74
C LEU A 299 -17.61 3.96 1.10
N THR A 300 -16.35 3.54 1.12
CA THR A 300 -15.93 2.17 1.39
C THR A 300 -14.71 2.04 2.32
N GLU A 301 -14.09 3.14 2.78
CA GLU A 301 -12.90 3.09 3.66
C GLU A 301 -13.21 2.45 5.02
N LYS A 302 -14.15 3.01 5.79
CA LYS A 302 -14.40 2.56 7.18
C LYS A 302 -15.68 1.75 7.32
N GLU A 303 -16.75 2.27 6.72
CA GLU A 303 -18.07 1.67 6.67
C GLU A 303 -18.63 1.90 5.26
N ILE A 304 -19.24 0.87 4.68
CA ILE A 304 -19.89 1.04 3.39
C ILE A 304 -21.17 1.82 3.59
N LYS A 305 -21.22 3.05 3.07
CA LYS A 305 -22.37 3.93 3.22
C LYS A 305 -22.54 4.89 2.06
N SER A 306 -23.80 5.25 1.80
CA SER A 306 -24.13 6.27 0.82
C SER A 306 -24.12 7.66 1.44
N GLN A 307 -23.46 8.60 0.78
CA GLN A 307 -23.49 10.02 1.13
C GLN A 307 -24.17 10.84 0.03
N LYS A 308 -25.30 11.43 0.41
CA LYS A 308 -26.08 12.34 -0.45
C LYS A 308 -25.49 13.74 -0.44
N ASN A 309 -25.70 14.49 -1.53
CA ASN A 309 -25.21 15.85 -1.69
C ASN A 309 -25.59 16.79 -0.51
N ASN A 310 -26.77 16.61 0.08
CA ASN A 310 -27.29 17.50 1.14
C ASN A 310 -26.67 17.26 2.54
N GLN A 311 -25.79 16.28 2.69
CA GLN A 311 -25.07 16.01 3.95
C GLN A 311 -23.65 16.59 3.97
N TYR A 312 -23.19 17.20 2.88
CA TYR A 312 -21.91 17.89 2.80
C TYR A 312 -22.02 19.30 3.39
N LYS A 313 -22.14 19.41 4.72
CA LYS A 313 -21.83 20.67 5.41
C LYS A 313 -20.38 20.60 5.84
N VAL A 314 -19.54 21.36 5.16
CA VAL A 314 -18.16 21.61 5.56
C VAL A 314 -18.20 22.18 6.98
N SER A 315 -17.70 21.42 7.95
CA SER A 315 -17.28 21.97 9.24
C SER A 315 -16.04 22.80 8.96
N THR A 316 -16.24 24.07 8.60
CA THR A 316 -15.18 25.07 8.61
C THR A 316 -14.80 25.27 10.08
N ASN A 317 -13.70 24.66 10.50
CA ASN A 317 -13.06 25.03 11.76
C ASN A 317 -12.56 26.46 11.61
N SER A 318 -13.21 27.38 12.32
CA SER A 318 -12.70 28.70 12.69
C SER A 318 -11.58 28.59 13.69
#